data_AF-A0A6F9WX59-F1
#
_entry.id   AF-A0A6F9WX59-F1
#
_cell.length_a   1.000
_cell.length_b   1.000
_cell.length_c   1.000
_cell.angle_alpha   90.00
_cell.angle_beta   90.00
_cell.angle_gamma   90.00
#
_symmetry.space_group_name_H-M   'P 1'
#
loop_
_entity.id
_entity.type
_entity.pdbx_description
1 polymer ?
#
loop_
_entity_poly.entity_id
_entity_poly.type
_entity_poly.pdbx_seq_one_letter_code
_entity_poly.pdbx_strand_id
1 'polypeptide(L)'
;MIISKKTKYALKALLYLAAQPSGQPVLISDLARQEAIPKKFLEYILLTLRKGGILQSRVGKGGGYHLSLPPAKVSIGMIVRTLEGDLAPVQCLSETNYSRCEECEDERTCGIRLVMVDVNRALSGALDSLTLADMLERSEAERQKQFNVVDFSI
;
A
#
# COMPACT_ATOMS: atom_id res chain seq x y z
N MET A 1 13.88 1.16 -4.68
CA MET A 1 12.84 1.77 -3.81
C MET A 1 12.71 0.94 -2.53
N ILE A 2 12.70 1.59 -1.37
CA ILE A 2 12.38 0.97 -0.08
C ILE A 2 11.06 1.57 0.39
N ILE A 3 10.05 0.76 0.68
CA ILE A 3 8.78 1.25 1.23
C ILE A 3 8.95 1.68 2.69
N SER A 4 8.35 2.80 3.07
CA SER A 4 8.46 3.32 4.44
C SER A 4 7.74 2.42 5.43
N LYS A 5 8.07 2.60 6.72
CA LYS A 5 7.36 1.94 7.83
C LYS A 5 5.86 2.28 7.84
N LYS A 6 5.50 3.51 7.42
CA LYS A 6 4.12 3.99 7.27
C LYS A 6 3.36 3.11 6.26
N THR A 7 3.95 2.90 5.09
CA THR A 7 3.36 2.08 4.02
C THR A 7 3.27 0.61 4.39
N LYS A 8 4.30 0.06 5.06
CA LYS A 8 4.24 -1.32 5.59
C LYS A 8 3.06 -1.52 6.54
N TYR A 9 2.87 -0.61 7.49
CA TYR A 9 1.75 -0.69 8.43
C TYR A 9 0.38 -0.46 7.78
N ALA A 10 0.30 0.42 6.79
CA ALA A 10 -0.91 0.59 5.99
C ALA A 10 -1.30 -0.70 5.28
N LEU A 11 -0.34 -1.36 4.60
CA LEU A 11 -0.60 -2.61 3.89
C LEU A 11 -1.03 -3.73 4.83
N LYS A 12 -0.42 -3.87 6.01
CA LYS A 12 -0.86 -4.82 7.05
C LYS A 12 -2.31 -4.57 7.48
N ALA A 13 -2.62 -3.32 7.83
CA ALA A 13 -3.96 -2.91 8.24
C ALA A 13 -5.00 -3.14 7.14
N LEU A 14 -4.67 -2.79 5.89
CA LEU A 14 -5.54 -2.97 4.73
C LEU A 14 -5.77 -4.45 4.40
N LEU A 15 -4.74 -5.30 4.54
CA LEU A 15 -4.86 -6.74 4.36
C LEU A 15 -5.84 -7.34 5.38
N TYR A 16 -5.72 -6.95 6.65
CA TYR A 16 -6.66 -7.38 7.70
C TYR A 16 -8.09 -6.96 7.37
N LEU A 17 -8.30 -5.70 6.93
CA LEU A 17 -9.61 -5.18 6.53
C LEU A 17 -10.16 -5.90 5.29
N ALA A 18 -9.29 -6.25 4.34
CA ALA A 18 -9.67 -6.97 3.13
C ALA A 18 -10.14 -8.40 3.41
N ALA A 19 -9.65 -9.03 4.48
CA ALA A 19 -10.08 -10.35 4.94
C ALA A 19 -11.42 -10.32 5.72
N GLN A 20 -11.95 -9.14 6.06
CA GLN A 20 -13.25 -9.03 6.72
C GLN A 20 -14.40 -9.08 5.71
N PRO A 21 -15.61 -9.49 6.13
CA PRO A 21 -16.82 -9.33 5.32
C PRO A 21 -16.97 -7.91 4.77
N SER A 22 -17.42 -7.82 3.52
CA SER A 22 -17.55 -6.54 2.81
C SER A 22 -18.35 -5.51 3.61
N GLY A 23 -17.76 -4.32 3.79
CA GLY A 23 -18.39 -3.20 4.50
C GLY A 23 -18.48 -3.36 6.02
N GLN A 24 -17.92 -4.42 6.61
CA GLN A 24 -17.85 -4.59 8.05
C GLN A 24 -16.80 -3.64 8.66
N PRO A 25 -17.20 -2.67 9.51
CA PRO A 25 -16.26 -1.78 10.16
C PRO A 25 -15.42 -2.52 11.22
N VAL A 26 -14.14 -2.18 11.30
CA VAL A 26 -13.23 -2.63 12.35
C VAL A 26 -12.78 -1.45 13.18
N LEU A 27 -12.86 -1.58 14.51
CA LEU A 27 -12.35 -0.56 15.42
C LEU A 27 -10.84 -0.44 15.30
N ILE A 28 -10.35 0.79 15.29
CA ILE A 28 -8.92 1.06 15.21
C ILE A 28 -8.12 0.43 16.37
N SER A 29 -8.72 0.32 17.56
CA SER A 29 -8.11 -0.35 18.71
C SER A 29 -7.89 -1.83 18.47
N ASP A 30 -8.84 -2.49 17.79
CA ASP A 30 -8.72 -3.91 17.47
C ASP A 30 -7.71 -4.11 16.35
N LEU A 31 -7.76 -3.28 15.31
CA LEU A 31 -6.80 -3.33 14.20
C LEU A 31 -5.36 -3.09 14.68
N ALA A 32 -5.15 -2.11 15.56
CA ALA A 32 -3.86 -1.83 16.17
C ALA A 32 -3.32 -3.03 16.97
N ARG A 33 -4.20 -3.70 17.73
CA ARG A 33 -3.86 -4.88 18.52
C ARG A 33 -3.51 -6.08 17.65
N GLN A 34 -4.37 -6.41 16.67
CA GLN A 34 -4.20 -7.57 15.80
C GLN A 34 -2.94 -7.46 14.94
N GLU A 35 -2.65 -6.27 14.41
CA GLU A 35 -1.50 -6.06 13.52
C GLU A 35 -0.22 -5.61 14.24
N ALA A 36 -0.26 -5.50 15.58
CA ALA A 36 0.82 -5.00 16.42
C ALA A 36 1.37 -3.63 15.93
N ILE A 37 0.45 -2.68 15.67
CA ILE A 37 0.76 -1.33 15.18
C ILE A 37 0.46 -0.31 16.29
N PRO A 38 1.37 0.64 16.59
CA PRO A 38 1.07 1.71 17.54
C PRO A 38 -0.18 2.50 17.15
N LYS A 39 -1.19 2.53 18.01
CA LYS A 39 -2.53 3.09 17.71
C LYS A 39 -2.48 4.51 17.15
N LYS A 40 -1.74 5.42 17.79
CA LYS A 40 -1.59 6.82 17.33
C LYS A 40 -1.04 6.91 15.91
N PHE A 41 -0.12 6.02 15.55
CA PHE A 41 0.47 6.01 14.22
C PHE A 41 -0.51 5.43 13.20
N LEU A 42 -1.27 4.39 13.58
CA LEU A 42 -2.36 3.85 12.77
C LEU A 42 -3.46 4.90 12.52
N GLU A 43 -3.79 5.74 13.49
CA GLU A 43 -4.77 6.84 13.33
C GLU A 43 -4.39 7.76 12.17
N TYR A 44 -3.13 8.18 12.11
CA TYR A 44 -2.62 9.02 11.04
C TYR A 44 -2.65 8.33 9.66
N ILE A 45 -2.30 7.03 9.64
CA ILE A 45 -2.32 6.22 8.41
C ILE A 45 -3.75 6.07 7.89
N LEU A 46 -4.70 5.64 8.72
CA LEU A 46 -6.08 5.40 8.31
C LEU A 46 -6.78 6.70 7.89
N LEU A 47 -6.45 7.83 8.53
CA LEU A 47 -6.95 9.14 8.10
C LEU A 47 -6.47 9.50 6.69
N THR A 48 -5.18 9.28 6.40
CA THR A 48 -4.61 9.52 5.07
C THR A 48 -5.29 8.64 4.01
N LEU A 49 -5.44 7.35 4.30
CA LEU A 49 -6.12 6.40 3.40
C LEU A 49 -7.60 6.73 3.19
N ARG A 50 -8.30 7.21 4.23
CA ARG A 50 -9.69 7.70 4.12
C ARG A 50 -9.78 8.92 3.21
N LYS A 51 -8.88 9.89 3.36
CA LYS A 51 -8.84 11.08 2.49
C LYS A 51 -8.53 10.70 1.05
N GLY A 52 -7.71 9.68 0.82
CA GLY A 52 -7.44 9.09 -0.50
C GLY A 52 -8.56 8.20 -1.04
N GLY A 53 -9.70 8.11 -0.36
CA GLY A 53 -10.86 7.33 -0.81
C GLY A 53 -10.74 5.82 -0.69
N ILE A 54 -9.63 5.30 -0.13
CA ILE A 54 -9.39 3.85 0.03
C ILE A 54 -10.21 3.27 1.18
N LEU A 55 -10.44 4.07 2.23
CA LEU A 55 -11.21 3.70 3.40
C LEU A 55 -12.43 4.60 3.61
N GLN A 56 -13.47 4.01 4.19
CA GLN A 56 -14.57 4.74 4.82
C GLN A 56 -14.55 4.51 6.34
N SER A 57 -15.19 5.42 7.07
CA SER A 57 -15.34 5.32 8.52
C SER A 57 -16.80 5.43 8.92
N ARG A 58 -17.26 4.59 9.84
CA ARG A 58 -18.57 4.71 10.50
C ARG A 58 -18.39 5.21 11.93
N VAL A 59 -19.21 6.18 12.33
CA VAL A 59 -19.20 6.77 13.68
C VAL A 59 -20.26 6.08 14.54
N GLY A 60 -20.01 5.98 15.85
CA GLY A 60 -20.95 5.42 16.83
C GLY A 60 -20.59 4.01 17.30
N LYS A 61 -21.51 3.40 18.07
CA LYS A 61 -21.33 2.05 18.63
C LYS A 61 -21.29 1.03 17.48
N GLY A 62 -20.23 0.23 17.41
CA GLY A 62 -19.98 -0.67 16.27
C GLY A 62 -19.43 0.03 15.02
N GLY A 63 -18.97 1.28 15.16
CA GLY A 63 -18.24 2.00 14.13
C GLY A 63 -16.82 1.48 13.89
N GLY A 64 -16.03 2.22 13.11
CA GLY A 64 -14.68 1.81 12.73
C GLY A 64 -14.38 2.13 11.28
N TYR A 65 -13.34 1.49 10.74
CA TYR A 65 -12.91 1.64 9.35
C TYR A 65 -13.23 0.39 8.54
N HIS A 66 -13.58 0.57 7.27
CA HIS A 66 -13.70 -0.51 6.28
C HIS A 66 -13.22 -0.03 4.91
N LEU A 67 -12.95 -0.95 3.99
CA LEU A 67 -12.59 -0.61 2.62
C LEU A 67 -13.77 0.11 1.92
N SER A 68 -13.46 1.16 1.16
CA SER A 68 -14.46 1.86 0.32
C SER A 68 -14.87 1.05 -0.91
N LEU A 69 -13.96 0.18 -1.37
CA LEU A 69 -14.10 -0.62 -2.59
C LEU A 69 -13.77 -2.09 -2.28
N PRO A 70 -14.27 -3.05 -3.09
CA PRO A 70 -13.84 -4.44 -2.98
C PRO A 70 -12.31 -4.57 -3.07
N PRO A 71 -11.67 -5.53 -2.36
CA PRO A 71 -10.21 -5.70 -2.38
C PRO A 71 -9.61 -5.81 -3.79
N ALA A 72 -10.32 -6.45 -4.73
CA ALA A 72 -9.91 -6.60 -6.12
C ALA A 72 -9.92 -5.28 -6.93
N LYS A 73 -10.44 -4.18 -6.37
CA LYS A 73 -10.43 -2.84 -7.00
C LYS A 73 -9.45 -1.89 -6.30
N VAL A 74 -8.75 -2.34 -5.25
CA VAL A 74 -7.79 -1.52 -4.51
C VAL A 74 -6.39 -1.94 -4.93
N SER A 75 -5.80 -1.20 -5.88
CA SER A 75 -4.43 -1.51 -6.34
C SER A 75 -3.37 -1.14 -5.29
N ILE A 76 -2.28 -1.89 -5.28
CA ILE A 76 -1.12 -1.60 -4.42
C ILE A 76 -0.50 -0.26 -4.81
N GLY A 77 -0.43 0.04 -6.11
CA GLY A 77 0.04 1.33 -6.61
C GLY A 77 -0.76 2.52 -6.08
N MET A 78 -2.09 2.40 -5.99
CA MET A 78 -2.95 3.44 -5.39
C MET A 78 -2.61 3.66 -3.91
N ILE A 79 -2.42 2.58 -3.14
CA ILE A 79 -2.07 2.66 -1.72
C ILE A 79 -0.70 3.34 -1.54
N VAL A 80 0.30 2.89 -2.29
CA VAL A 80 1.67 3.42 -2.18
C VAL A 80 1.67 4.91 -2.56
N ARG A 81 1.01 5.30 -3.66
CA ARG A 81 0.95 6.72 -4.05
C ARG A 81 0.22 7.60 -3.04
N THR A 82 -0.85 7.08 -2.43
CA THR A 82 -1.59 7.80 -1.38
C THR A 82 -0.73 8.10 -0.15
N LEU A 83 0.27 7.25 0.12
CA LEU A 83 1.09 7.34 1.32
C LEU A 83 2.45 8.00 1.07
N GLU A 84 3.14 7.64 -0.01
CA GLU A 84 4.50 8.10 -0.29
C GLU A 84 4.55 9.30 -1.25
N GLY A 85 3.50 9.55 -2.03
CA GLY A 85 3.50 10.52 -3.12
C GLY A 85 3.81 9.85 -4.46
N ASP A 86 4.43 10.57 -5.39
CA ASP A 86 4.85 9.96 -6.65
C ASP A 86 5.96 8.91 -6.46
N LEU A 87 6.06 7.97 -7.41
CA LEU A 87 7.01 6.85 -7.36
C LEU A 87 8.34 7.17 -8.05
N ALA A 88 8.63 8.46 -8.27
CA ALA A 88 9.76 8.84 -9.10
C ALA A 88 11.09 8.42 -8.46
N PRO A 89 11.94 7.66 -9.18
CA PRO A 89 13.22 7.21 -8.65
C PRO A 89 14.30 8.30 -8.62
N VAL A 90 14.05 9.43 -9.29
CA VAL A 90 14.91 10.64 -9.29
C VAL A 90 14.04 11.90 -9.22
N GLN A 91 14.54 12.97 -8.59
CA GLN A 91 13.76 14.19 -8.34
C GLN A 91 13.27 14.88 -9.61
N CYS A 92 14.06 14.88 -10.69
CA CYS A 92 13.63 15.49 -11.95
C CYS A 92 12.44 14.74 -12.59
N LEU A 93 12.16 13.49 -12.18
CA LEU A 93 10.97 12.73 -12.63
C LEU A 93 9.77 12.86 -11.68
N SER A 94 9.94 13.49 -10.52
CA SER A 94 8.87 13.67 -9.55
C SER A 94 7.86 14.70 -10.07
N GLU A 95 6.57 14.39 -9.94
CA GLU A 95 5.48 15.34 -10.28
C GLU A 95 5.16 16.25 -9.09
N THR A 96 5.40 15.76 -7.86
CA THR A 96 5.03 16.44 -6.62
C THR A 96 6.19 17.16 -5.94
N ASN A 97 7.41 16.75 -6.21
CA ASN A 97 8.64 17.30 -5.65
C ASN A 97 9.74 17.39 -6.72
N TYR A 98 9.37 17.94 -7.88
CA TYR A 98 10.26 18.15 -9.01
C TYR A 98 11.47 19.02 -8.61
N SER A 99 12.67 18.54 -8.92
CA SER A 99 13.87 19.37 -8.92
C SER A 99 14.81 18.95 -10.04
N ARG A 100 15.31 19.93 -10.78
CA ARG A 100 16.38 19.74 -11.77
C ARG A 100 17.69 19.45 -11.03
N CYS A 101 18.54 18.59 -11.61
CA CYS A 101 19.90 18.38 -11.11
C CYS A 101 20.78 19.59 -11.46
N GLU A 102 21.64 20.03 -10.54
CA GLU A 102 22.48 21.21 -10.71
C GLU A 102 23.46 21.06 -11.89
N GLU A 103 23.95 19.83 -12.08
CA GLU A 103 24.92 19.42 -13.10
C GLU A 103 24.30 19.00 -14.44
N CYS A 104 22.97 19.02 -14.57
CA CYS A 104 22.29 18.56 -15.78
C CYS A 104 22.22 19.67 -16.83
N GLU A 105 22.87 19.47 -17.98
CA GLU A 105 22.85 20.42 -19.12
C GLU A 105 21.49 20.44 -19.84
N ASP A 106 20.97 19.27 -20.22
CA ASP A 106 19.65 19.10 -20.86
C ASP A 106 18.98 17.79 -20.40
N GLU A 107 17.79 17.90 -19.80
CA GLU A 107 17.03 16.74 -19.34
C GLU A 107 16.51 15.87 -20.50
N ARG A 108 16.36 16.43 -21.71
CA ARG A 108 15.87 15.66 -22.87
C ARG A 108 16.90 14.65 -23.37
N THR A 109 18.19 14.95 -23.18
CA THR A 109 19.31 14.08 -23.59
C THR A 109 20.00 13.43 -22.39
N CYS A 110 19.56 13.74 -21.16
CA CYS A 110 20.07 13.13 -19.93
C CYS A 110 19.80 11.62 -19.90
N GLY A 111 20.84 10.82 -20.18
CA GLY A 111 20.75 9.36 -20.20
C GLY A 111 20.26 8.75 -18.87
N ILE A 112 20.64 9.34 -17.73
CA ILE A 112 20.16 8.92 -16.41
C ILE A 112 18.64 9.07 -16.32
N ARG A 113 18.11 10.23 -16.72
CA ARG A 113 16.66 10.48 -16.72
C ARG A 113 15.94 9.47 -17.61
N LEU A 114 16.43 9.26 -18.83
CA LEU A 114 15.82 8.36 -19.80
C LEU A 114 15.71 6.92 -19.25
N VAL A 115 16.80 6.38 -18.68
CA VAL A 115 16.75 5.04 -18.04
C VAL A 115 15.81 5.04 -16.84
N MET A 116 15.81 6.10 -16.03
CA MET A 116 14.95 6.20 -14.84
C MET A 116 13.46 6.31 -15.18
N VAL A 117 13.10 6.84 -16.37
CA VAL A 117 11.71 6.80 -16.88
C VAL A 117 11.26 5.36 -17.06
N ASP A 118 12.09 4.50 -17.65
CA ASP A 118 11.74 3.10 -17.89
C ASP A 118 11.65 2.31 -16.58
N VAL A 119 12.57 2.56 -15.63
CA VAL A 119 12.50 1.99 -14.28
C VAL A 119 11.21 2.41 -13.57
N ASN A 120 10.85 3.70 -13.62
CA ASN A 120 9.62 4.20 -13.02
C ASN A 120 8.38 3.56 -13.65
N ARG A 121 8.36 3.40 -14.97
CA ARG A 121 7.26 2.76 -15.70
C ARG A 121 7.11 1.30 -15.30
N ALA A 122 8.20 0.54 -15.24
CA ALA A 122 8.17 -0.86 -14.85
C ALA A 122 7.69 -1.03 -13.40
N LEU A 123 8.21 -0.20 -12.48
CA LEU A 123 7.82 -0.24 -11.07
C LEU A 123 6.34 0.14 -10.87
N SER A 124 5.91 1.26 -11.45
CA SER A 124 4.53 1.73 -11.36
C SER A 124 3.57 0.71 -11.96
N GLY A 125 3.89 0.18 -13.15
CA GLY A 125 3.08 -0.85 -13.82
C GLY A 125 2.93 -2.12 -12.97
N ALA A 126 4.02 -2.59 -12.34
CA ALA A 126 3.95 -3.74 -11.46
C ALA A 126 3.04 -3.48 -10.24
N LEU A 127 3.17 -2.33 -9.58
CA LEU A 127 2.35 -1.98 -8.43
C LEU A 127 0.88 -1.76 -8.80
N ASP A 128 0.60 -1.20 -9.98
CA ASP A 128 -0.76 -0.95 -10.46
C ASP A 128 -1.48 -2.22 -10.90
N SER A 129 -0.73 -3.23 -11.36
CA SER A 129 -1.28 -4.53 -11.75
C SER A 129 -1.67 -5.42 -10.57
N LEU A 130 -1.24 -5.08 -9.35
CA LEU A 130 -1.51 -5.86 -8.14
C LEU A 130 -2.57 -5.18 -7.28
N THR A 131 -3.39 -5.99 -6.62
CA THR A 131 -4.48 -5.55 -5.74
C THR A 131 -4.36 -6.14 -4.34
N LEU A 132 -5.18 -5.64 -3.40
CA LEU A 132 -5.31 -6.27 -2.09
C LEU A 132 -5.83 -7.71 -2.17
N ALA A 133 -6.65 -8.05 -3.17
CA ALA A 133 -7.10 -9.41 -3.38
C ALA A 133 -5.93 -10.34 -3.76
N ASP A 134 -5.07 -9.90 -4.70
CA ASP A 134 -3.87 -10.67 -5.09
C ASP A 134 -2.94 -10.87 -3.90
N MET A 135 -2.80 -9.85 -3.05
CA MET A 135 -1.98 -9.93 -1.84
C MET A 135 -2.54 -10.94 -0.82
N LEU A 136 -3.87 -10.97 -0.64
CA LEU A 136 -4.53 -11.95 0.22
C LEU A 136 -4.30 -13.37 -0.30
N GLU A 137 -4.63 -13.62 -1.57
CA GLU A 137 -4.52 -14.93 -2.21
C GLU A 137 -3.10 -15.48 -2.09
N ARG A 138 -2.08 -14.66 -2.39
CA ARG A 138 -0.67 -15.06 -2.25
C ARG A 138 -0.32 -15.43 -0.81
N SER A 139 -0.78 -14.66 0.17
CA SER A 139 -0.49 -14.92 1.58
C SER A 139 -1.17 -16.20 2.09
N GLU A 140 -2.37 -16.50 1.62
CA GLU A 140 -3.13 -17.69 1.99
C GLU A 140 -2.56 -18.94 1.34
N ALA A 141 -2.24 -18.87 0.04
CA ALA A 141 -1.62 -19.97 -0.68
C ALA A 141 -0.30 -20.42 -0.03
N GLU A 142 0.54 -19.47 0.41
CA GLU A 142 1.79 -19.80 1.10
C GLU A 142 1.57 -20.33 2.53
N ARG A 143 0.58 -19.82 3.27
CA ARG A 143 0.20 -20.39 4.58
C ARG A 143 -0.28 -21.84 4.47
N GLN A 144 -1.07 -22.16 3.44
CA GLN A 144 -1.56 -23.51 3.22
C GLN A 144 -0.42 -24.48 2.89
N LYS A 145 0.56 -24.06 2.09
CA LYS A 145 1.76 -24.87 1.81
C LYS A 145 2.53 -25.18 3.09
N GLN A 146 2.73 -24.17 3.94
CA GLN A 146 3.43 -24.36 5.22
C GLN A 146 2.68 -25.31 6.15
N PHE A 147 1.34 -25.23 6.21
CA PHE A 147 0.53 -26.13 7.02
C PHE A 147 0.62 -27.58 6.53
N ASN A 148 0.55 -27.80 5.21
CA ASN A 148 0.64 -29.13 4.63
C ASN A 148 2.02 -29.77 4.86
N VAL A 149 3.12 -29.00 4.87
CA VAL A 149 4.47 -29.53 5.15
C VAL A 149 4.59 -30.04 6.60
N VAL A 150 3.90 -29.42 7.55
CA VAL A 150 3.93 -29.84 8.96
C VAL A 150 3.17 -31.16 9.17
N ASP A 151 2.11 -31.40 8.40
CA ASP A 151 1.26 -32.61 8.52
C ASP A 151 1.91 -33.88 7.95
N PHE A 152 2.91 -33.76 7.05
CA PHE A 152 3.69 -34.89 6.52
C PHE A 152 4.95 -35.24 7.33
N SER A 153 5.15 -34.61 8.49
CA SER A 153 6.34 -34.82 9.34
C SER A 153 6.04 -35.61 10.62
N ILE A 154 4.91 -36.31 10.69
CA ILE A 154 4.51 -37.17 11.83
C ILE A 154 4.46 -38.63 11.38
#